data_AF-A0A9D2DB72-F1
#
_entry.id   AF-A0A9D2DB72-F1
#
_cell.length_a   1.000
_cell.length_b   1.000
_cell.length_c   1.000
_cell.angle_alpha   90.00
_cell.angle_beta   90.00
_cell.angle_gamma   90.00
#
_symmetry.space_group_name_H-M   'P 1'
#
loop_
_entity.id
_entity.type
_entity.pdbx_description
1 polymer ?
#
loop_
_entity_poly.entity_id
_entity_poly.type
_entity_poly.pdbx_seq_one_letter_code
_entity_poly.pdbx_strand_id
1 'polypeptide(L)'
;MTGRSSFIETYFPGLSDRIFFLCGVLMLGSEVWKQCLLTFVLGHGTYNWWYFPFQLCSIPMYVLLAYPWLRRESTRRMLLAFLISYCLLGGVAVFADTSGLNYPLPSLTVHSWTWHILLLLIGLSAGIVYSRRLDADAKNIIFSRTLSHSLPLRPFFHATLLYLCCCLAAEVFNLSLDRFGLINMFYINPHLQMQQVVFRDLVPIIGNLPAILIYIAATCLGAFLFFLIWNLIFRLMFRK
;
A
#
# COMPACT_ATOMS: atom_id res chain seq x y z
N MET A 1 0.02 8.09 -42.84
CA MET A 1 0.71 6.97 -42.17
C MET A 1 0.60 7.18 -40.67
N THR A 2 -0.44 6.64 -40.05
CA THR A 2 -0.67 6.71 -38.60
C THR A 2 0.25 5.69 -37.92
N GLY A 3 1.36 6.16 -37.38
CA GLY A 3 2.31 5.33 -36.64
C GLY A 3 1.58 4.62 -35.51
N ARG A 4 1.52 3.29 -35.58
CA ARG A 4 1.01 2.43 -34.51
C ARG A 4 1.98 2.62 -33.34
N SER A 5 1.64 3.48 -32.39
CA SER A 5 2.37 3.58 -31.12
C SER A 5 2.51 2.16 -30.58
N SER A 6 3.75 1.75 -30.31
CA SER A 6 4.01 0.45 -29.72
C SER A 6 3.24 0.34 -28.41
N PHE A 7 2.62 -0.82 -28.13
CA PHE A 7 1.91 -1.06 -26.86
C PHE A 7 2.77 -0.66 -25.65
N ILE A 8 4.09 -0.83 -25.74
CA ILE A 8 5.06 -0.43 -24.72
C ILE A 8 5.14 1.09 -24.58
N GLU A 9 5.10 1.85 -25.67
CA GLU A 9 5.12 3.33 -25.61
C GLU A 9 3.82 3.88 -25.01
N THR A 10 2.69 3.21 -25.27
CA THR A 10 1.38 3.69 -24.79
C THR A 10 1.14 3.41 -23.30
N TYR A 11 1.63 2.27 -22.77
CA TYR A 11 1.37 1.85 -21.38
C TYR A 11 2.61 1.90 -20.48
N PHE A 12 3.82 1.91 -21.05
CA PHE A 12 5.08 1.90 -20.33
C PHE A 12 6.07 2.98 -20.82
N PRO A 13 5.64 4.27 -20.80
CA PRO A 13 6.45 5.35 -21.34
C PRO A 13 7.71 5.60 -20.50
N GLY A 14 7.63 5.46 -19.17
CA GLY A 14 8.75 5.64 -18.27
C GLY A 14 9.41 4.33 -17.83
N LEU A 15 10.71 4.38 -17.54
CA LEU A 15 11.42 3.28 -16.87
C LEU A 15 10.78 2.92 -15.51
N SER A 16 10.33 3.93 -14.75
CA SER A 16 9.61 3.71 -13.49
C SER A 16 8.37 2.86 -13.66
N ASP A 17 7.69 2.97 -14.80
CA ASP A 17 6.40 2.32 -15.05
C ASP A 17 6.62 0.83 -15.32
N ARG A 18 7.69 0.51 -16.05
CA ARG A 18 8.14 -0.87 -16.31
C ARG A 18 8.60 -1.55 -15.03
N ILE A 19 9.41 -0.87 -14.22
CA ILE A 19 9.94 -1.41 -12.97
C ILE A 19 8.80 -1.66 -11.99
N PHE A 20 7.94 -0.67 -11.75
CA PHE A 20 6.80 -0.83 -10.84
C PHE A 20 5.88 -1.95 -11.29
N PHE A 21 5.58 -2.03 -12.58
CA PHE A 21 4.76 -3.12 -13.09
C PHE A 21 5.40 -4.49 -12.90
N LEU A 22 6.69 -4.63 -13.24
CA LEU A 22 7.43 -5.87 -13.04
C LEU A 22 7.44 -6.27 -11.56
N CYS A 23 7.67 -5.32 -10.65
CA CYS A 23 7.56 -5.56 -9.21
C CYS A 23 6.17 -6.08 -8.84
N GLY A 24 5.10 -5.47 -9.35
CA GLY A 24 3.73 -5.94 -9.14
C GLY A 24 3.49 -7.37 -9.63
N VAL A 25 4.01 -7.72 -10.81
CA VAL A 25 3.90 -9.09 -11.37
C VAL A 25 4.67 -10.11 -10.52
N LEU A 26 5.90 -9.78 -10.10
CA LEU A 26 6.70 -10.65 -9.24
C LEU A 26 6.04 -10.84 -7.86
N MET A 27 5.51 -9.76 -7.29
CA MET A 27 4.74 -9.81 -6.05
C MET A 27 3.52 -10.73 -6.22
N LEU A 28 2.74 -10.59 -7.29
CA LEU A 28 1.59 -11.47 -7.56
C LEU A 28 1.98 -12.93 -7.69
N GLY A 29 3.00 -13.24 -8.48
CA GLY A 29 3.48 -14.62 -8.63
C GLY A 29 3.93 -15.21 -7.30
N SER A 30 4.66 -14.43 -6.49
CA SER A 30 5.11 -14.87 -5.17
C SER A 30 3.97 -14.99 -4.14
N GLU A 31 2.94 -14.15 -4.23
CA GLU A 31 1.72 -14.24 -3.42
C GLU A 31 0.93 -15.49 -3.77
N VAL A 32 0.74 -15.79 -5.06
CA VAL A 32 0.10 -17.05 -5.51
C VAL A 32 0.86 -18.26 -4.99
N TRP A 33 2.19 -18.25 -5.10
CA TRP A 33 3.03 -19.31 -4.53
C TRP A 33 2.85 -19.46 -3.02
N LYS A 34 2.82 -18.34 -2.28
CA LYS A 34 2.56 -18.33 -0.83
C LYS A 34 1.20 -18.96 -0.51
N GLN A 35 0.14 -18.59 -1.24
CA GLN A 35 -1.21 -19.14 -1.07
C GLN A 35 -1.24 -20.65 -1.35
N CYS A 36 -0.53 -21.13 -2.37
CA CYS A 36 -0.43 -22.55 -2.66
C CYS A 36 0.23 -23.33 -1.52
N LEU A 37 1.34 -22.83 -0.97
CA LEU A 37 2.01 -23.47 0.17
C LEU A 37 1.13 -23.48 1.43
N LEU A 38 0.50 -22.36 1.74
CA LEU A 38 -0.41 -22.24 2.88
C LEU A 38 -1.59 -23.21 2.76
N THR A 39 -2.14 -23.40 1.57
CA THR A 39 -3.33 -24.24 1.35
C THR A 39 -2.98 -25.72 1.28
N PHE A 40 -2.02 -26.09 0.43
CA PHE A 40 -1.78 -27.50 0.09
C PHE A 40 -0.74 -28.16 1.00
N VAL A 41 0.24 -27.41 1.50
CA VAL A 41 1.30 -27.96 2.36
C VAL A 41 0.93 -27.85 3.83
N LEU A 42 0.56 -26.64 4.29
CA LEU A 42 0.23 -26.41 5.71
C LEU A 42 -1.25 -26.65 6.03
N GLY A 43 -2.14 -26.29 5.12
CA GLY A 43 -3.60 -26.43 5.28
C GLY A 43 -4.14 -27.80 4.87
N HIS A 44 -3.29 -28.74 4.44
CA HIS A 44 -3.69 -30.08 3.98
C HIS A 44 -4.85 -30.07 2.95
N GLY A 45 -4.85 -29.08 2.04
CA GLY A 45 -5.88 -28.89 1.01
C GLY A 45 -7.03 -27.98 1.43
N THR A 46 -7.04 -27.47 2.67
CA THR A 46 -8.03 -26.49 3.15
C THR A 46 -7.47 -25.07 3.07
N TYR A 47 -8.28 -24.15 2.55
CA TYR A 47 -7.88 -22.75 2.41
C TYR A 47 -8.02 -22.01 3.75
N ASN A 48 -6.95 -21.33 4.18
CA ASN A 48 -6.98 -20.52 5.38
C ASN A 48 -7.24 -19.04 5.04
N TRP A 49 -8.47 -18.61 5.31
CA TRP A 49 -8.97 -17.25 5.04
C TRP A 49 -8.24 -16.14 5.79
N TRP A 50 -7.52 -16.47 6.87
CA TRP A 50 -6.67 -15.51 7.57
C TRP A 50 -5.62 -14.87 6.66
N TYR A 51 -5.12 -15.67 5.71
CA TYR A 51 -4.06 -15.26 4.79
C TYR A 51 -4.59 -14.74 3.45
N PHE A 52 -5.90 -14.52 3.32
CA PHE A 52 -6.47 -13.93 2.11
C PHE A 52 -5.70 -12.64 1.73
N PRO A 53 -5.28 -12.47 0.46
CA PRO A 53 -4.32 -11.43 0.05
C PRO A 53 -4.97 -10.04 -0.05
N PHE A 54 -5.57 -9.57 1.04
CA PHE A 54 -6.22 -8.27 1.13
C PHE A 54 -5.91 -7.57 2.45
N GLN A 55 -4.65 -7.65 2.88
CA GLN A 55 -4.09 -6.86 3.97
C GLN A 55 -3.50 -5.55 3.43
N LEU A 56 -3.29 -4.54 4.30
CA LEU A 56 -2.66 -3.27 3.90
C LEU A 56 -1.33 -3.49 3.16
N CYS A 57 -0.51 -4.42 3.63
CA CYS A 57 0.78 -4.79 3.02
C CYS A 57 0.64 -5.49 1.66
N SER A 58 -0.54 -6.01 1.32
CA SER A 58 -0.81 -6.62 0.00
C SER A 58 -1.32 -5.62 -1.03
N ILE A 59 -1.92 -4.49 -0.61
CA ILE A 59 -2.46 -3.47 -1.53
C ILE A 59 -1.43 -2.91 -2.52
N PRO A 60 -0.16 -2.66 -2.15
CA PRO A 60 0.86 -2.19 -3.07
C PRO A 60 1.04 -3.08 -4.29
N MET A 61 0.87 -4.40 -4.17
CA MET A 61 0.89 -5.32 -5.32
C MET A 61 -0.16 -4.93 -6.36
N TYR A 62 -1.43 -4.76 -5.95
CA TYR A 62 -2.52 -4.35 -6.84
C TYR A 62 -2.31 -2.95 -7.40
N VAL A 63 -1.79 -2.02 -6.59
CA VAL A 63 -1.48 -0.66 -7.04
C VAL A 63 -0.41 -0.66 -8.13
N LEU A 64 0.66 -1.45 -7.96
CA LEU A 64 1.72 -1.61 -8.95
C LEU A 64 1.22 -2.28 -10.24
N LEU A 65 0.33 -3.28 -10.10
CA LEU A 65 -0.41 -3.92 -11.20
C LEU A 65 -1.54 -3.05 -11.78
N ALA A 66 -1.76 -1.83 -11.30
CA ALA A 66 -2.72 -0.90 -11.91
C ALA A 66 -2.00 0.33 -12.48
N TYR A 67 -0.83 0.66 -11.94
CA TYR A 67 -0.09 1.89 -12.19
C TYR A 67 0.16 2.21 -13.67
N PRO A 68 0.70 1.30 -14.52
CA PRO A 68 0.99 1.65 -15.93
C PRO A 68 -0.28 1.83 -16.79
N TRP A 69 -1.41 1.25 -16.39
CA TRP A 69 -2.67 1.39 -17.12
C TRP A 69 -3.39 2.71 -16.85
N LEU A 70 -3.09 3.35 -15.72
CA LEU A 70 -3.75 4.57 -15.27
C LEU A 70 -2.99 5.80 -15.79
N ARG A 71 -3.44 6.34 -16.93
CA ARG A 71 -2.73 7.42 -17.64
C ARG A 71 -2.92 8.81 -17.04
N ARG A 72 -4.02 9.04 -16.31
CA ARG A 72 -4.33 10.36 -15.78
C ARG A 72 -3.31 10.74 -14.69
N GLU A 73 -2.57 11.82 -14.89
CA GLU A 73 -1.50 12.25 -13.98
C GLU A 73 -1.99 12.44 -12.54
N SER A 74 -3.22 12.93 -12.33
CA SER A 74 -3.80 13.02 -10.98
C SER A 74 -3.94 11.66 -10.30
N THR A 75 -4.35 10.63 -11.04
CA THR A 75 -4.46 9.25 -10.56
C THR A 75 -3.09 8.65 -10.29
N ARG A 76 -2.11 8.89 -11.16
CA ARG A 76 -0.72 8.45 -10.94
C ARG A 76 -0.11 9.08 -9.69
N ARG A 77 -0.32 10.38 -9.50
CA ARG A 77 0.11 11.10 -8.28
C ARG A 77 -0.58 10.57 -7.03
N MET A 78 -1.86 10.24 -7.11
CA MET A 78 -2.59 9.56 -6.02
C MET A 78 -1.97 8.20 -5.69
N LEU A 79 -1.70 7.35 -6.68
CA LEU A 79 -1.09 6.03 -6.45
C LEU A 79 0.31 6.14 -5.87
N LEU A 80 1.13 7.05 -6.39
CA LEU A 80 2.45 7.33 -5.82
C LEU A 80 2.35 7.85 -4.38
N ALA A 81 1.40 8.75 -4.10
CA ALA A 81 1.15 9.23 -2.74
C ALA A 81 0.72 8.09 -1.80
N PHE A 82 -0.08 7.14 -2.28
CA PHE A 82 -0.45 5.93 -1.54
C PHE A 82 0.78 5.06 -1.23
N LEU A 83 1.66 4.82 -2.21
CA LEU A 83 2.89 4.06 -2.01
C LEU A 83 3.88 4.77 -1.06
N ILE A 84 3.97 6.08 -1.14
CA ILE A 84 4.79 6.90 -0.23
C ILE A 84 4.29 6.85 1.21
N SER A 85 2.99 6.77 1.42
CA SER A 85 2.38 6.92 2.74
C SER A 85 1.99 5.57 3.34
N TYR A 86 0.96 4.94 2.79
CA TYR A 86 0.37 3.69 3.29
C TYR A 86 1.27 2.47 3.07
N CYS A 87 1.97 2.37 1.94
CA CYS A 87 2.91 1.26 1.69
C CYS A 87 4.15 1.36 2.60
N LEU A 88 4.74 2.55 2.76
CA LEU A 88 5.84 2.74 3.72
C LEU A 88 5.38 2.47 5.16
N LEU A 89 4.20 2.99 5.55
CA LEU A 89 3.65 2.75 6.88
C LEU A 89 3.48 1.25 7.14
N GLY A 90 2.86 0.51 6.22
CA GLY A 90 2.70 -0.96 6.35
C GLY A 90 4.04 -1.69 6.39
N GLY A 91 4.99 -1.27 5.55
CA GLY A 91 6.35 -1.83 5.54
C GLY A 91 7.13 -1.58 6.84
N VAL A 92 6.95 -0.44 7.50
CA VAL A 92 7.62 -0.11 8.78
C VAL A 92 6.88 -0.71 9.97
N ALA A 93 5.55 -0.60 10.01
CA ALA A 93 4.74 -0.97 11.17
C ALA A 93 4.85 -2.44 11.54
N VAL A 94 5.09 -3.33 10.56
CA VAL A 94 5.29 -4.76 10.82
C VAL A 94 6.49 -5.04 11.72
N PHE A 95 7.48 -4.14 11.77
CA PHE A 95 8.66 -4.32 12.61
C PHE A 95 8.41 -3.97 14.08
N ALA A 96 7.27 -3.33 14.40
CA ALA A 96 6.84 -3.16 15.78
C ALA A 96 6.37 -4.49 16.40
N ASP A 97 5.86 -5.41 15.58
CA ASP A 97 5.50 -6.77 15.97
C ASP A 97 5.79 -7.76 14.84
N THR A 98 6.95 -8.41 14.94
CA THR A 98 7.42 -9.35 13.92
C THR A 98 6.78 -10.73 14.03
N SER A 99 5.90 -10.98 15.01
CA SER A 99 5.26 -12.29 15.19
C SER A 99 4.53 -12.75 13.92
N GLY A 100 3.83 -11.82 13.23
CA GLY A 100 3.13 -12.08 11.97
C GLY A 100 4.04 -12.36 10.77
N LEU A 101 5.36 -12.21 10.89
CA LEU A 101 6.33 -12.54 9.85
C LEU A 101 6.79 -14.00 9.90
N ASN A 102 6.58 -14.68 11.03
CA ASN A 102 7.11 -16.02 11.26
C ASN A 102 6.08 -17.10 10.94
N TYR A 103 6.48 -18.01 10.06
CA TYR A 103 5.69 -19.17 9.66
C TYR A 103 6.40 -20.47 10.06
N PRO A 104 5.66 -21.58 10.22
CA PRO A 104 6.26 -22.89 10.47
C PRO A 104 7.23 -23.33 9.36
N LEU A 105 6.98 -22.90 8.11
CA LEU A 105 7.84 -23.18 6.98
C LEU A 105 8.85 -22.04 6.78
N PRO A 106 10.19 -22.31 6.81
CA PRO A 106 11.20 -21.26 6.68
C PRO A 106 11.10 -20.44 5.39
N SER A 107 10.68 -21.06 4.28
CA SER A 107 10.53 -20.37 3.00
C SER A 107 9.42 -19.31 3.04
N LEU A 108 8.33 -19.55 3.78
CA LEU A 108 7.26 -18.57 3.99
C LEU A 108 7.72 -17.42 4.90
N THR A 109 8.52 -17.72 5.91
CA THR A 109 9.16 -16.69 6.75
C THR A 109 10.06 -15.79 5.91
N VAL A 110 11.01 -16.35 5.15
CA VAL A 110 11.90 -15.58 4.26
C VAL A 110 11.10 -14.75 3.26
N HIS A 111 10.04 -15.32 2.69
CA HIS A 111 9.14 -14.60 1.80
C HIS A 111 8.47 -13.42 2.50
N SER A 112 7.93 -13.60 3.70
CA SER A 112 7.27 -12.53 4.46
C SER A 112 8.21 -11.37 4.79
N TRP A 113 9.44 -11.67 5.20
CA TRP A 113 10.48 -10.65 5.43
C TRP A 113 10.84 -9.92 4.14
N THR A 114 11.07 -10.67 3.05
CA THR A 114 11.41 -10.12 1.74
C THR A 114 10.30 -9.23 1.21
N TRP A 115 9.03 -9.62 1.41
CA TRP A 115 7.86 -8.84 1.04
C TRP A 115 7.90 -7.45 1.68
N HIS A 116 8.10 -7.36 2.99
CA HIS A 116 8.08 -6.09 3.71
C HIS A 116 9.31 -5.23 3.41
N ILE A 117 10.49 -5.81 3.23
CA ILE A 117 11.67 -5.08 2.73
C ILE A 117 11.39 -4.51 1.35
N LEU A 118 10.75 -5.28 0.46
CA LEU A 118 10.37 -4.81 -0.86
C LEU A 118 9.35 -3.67 -0.80
N LEU A 119 8.38 -3.70 0.13
CA LEU A 119 7.44 -2.59 0.35
C LEU A 119 8.16 -1.29 0.73
N LEU A 120 9.19 -1.36 1.58
CA LEU A 120 10.02 -0.20 1.92
C LEU A 120 10.73 0.36 0.69
N LEU A 121 11.37 -0.52 -0.11
CA LEU A 121 12.06 -0.12 -1.34
C LEU A 121 11.09 0.49 -2.37
N ILE A 122 9.89 -0.07 -2.51
CA ILE A 122 8.83 0.45 -3.39
C ILE A 122 8.41 1.84 -2.93
N GLY A 123 8.13 2.02 -1.63
CA GLY A 123 7.68 3.31 -1.10
C GLY A 123 8.73 4.41 -1.23
N LEU A 124 10.01 4.07 -1.00
CA LEU A 124 11.13 5.00 -1.23
C LEU A 124 11.28 5.36 -2.72
N SER A 125 11.22 4.36 -3.59
CA SER A 125 11.30 4.55 -5.05
C SER A 125 10.13 5.39 -5.57
N ALA A 126 8.92 5.18 -5.05
CA ALA A 126 7.75 5.99 -5.35
C ALA A 126 7.94 7.44 -4.93
N GLY A 127 8.56 7.69 -3.76
CA GLY A 127 8.96 9.03 -3.30
C GLY A 127 9.87 9.77 -4.28
N ILE A 128 10.89 9.08 -4.79
CA ILE A 128 11.82 9.64 -5.79
C ILE A 128 11.09 9.95 -7.10
N VAL A 129 10.26 9.02 -7.59
CA VAL A 129 9.50 9.20 -8.84
C VAL A 129 8.50 10.35 -8.71
N TYR A 130 7.78 10.42 -7.59
CA TYR A 130 6.83 11.51 -7.30
C TYR A 130 7.52 12.87 -7.27
N SER A 131 8.67 12.97 -6.59
CA SER A 131 9.49 14.17 -6.52
C SER A 131 9.96 14.65 -7.90
N ARG A 132 10.47 13.73 -8.74
CA ARG A 132 10.91 14.06 -10.10
C ARG A 132 9.76 14.55 -10.99
N ARG A 133 8.57 13.98 -10.84
CA ARG A 133 7.37 14.42 -11.57
C ARG A 133 6.97 15.83 -11.15
N LEU A 134 6.94 16.11 -9.85
CA LEU A 134 6.65 17.46 -9.35
C LEU A 134 7.65 18.51 -9.85
N ASP A 135 8.95 18.19 -9.91
CA ASP A 135 9.97 19.09 -10.45
C ASP A 135 9.80 19.34 -11.96
N ALA A 136 9.51 18.29 -12.74
CA ALA A 136 9.22 18.44 -14.17
C ALA A 136 7.99 19.32 -14.44
N ASP A 137 6.92 19.14 -13.66
CA ASP A 137 5.73 19.99 -13.74
C ASP A 137 6.03 21.45 -13.36
N ALA A 138 6.84 21.68 -12.34
CA ALA A 138 7.24 23.02 -11.94
C ALA A 138 8.05 23.74 -13.03
N LYS A 139 8.91 23.02 -13.75
CA LYS A 139 9.72 23.55 -14.86
C LYS A 139 8.91 23.86 -16.11
N ASN A 140 7.85 23.09 -16.39
CA ASN A 140 6.97 23.33 -17.54
C ASN A 140 6.01 24.53 -17.31
N ILE A 141 5.75 24.90 -16.05
CA ILE A 141 4.88 26.01 -15.65
C ILE A 141 5.75 27.24 -15.32
N ILE A 142 6.46 27.77 -16.33
CA ILE A 142 7.41 28.91 -16.18
C ILE A 142 6.69 30.23 -15.73
N PHE A 143 5.37 30.30 -15.76
CA PHE A 143 4.62 31.53 -15.45
C PHE A 143 3.31 31.29 -14.68
N SER A 144 3.37 30.62 -13.53
CA SER A 144 2.33 30.81 -12.51
C SER A 144 2.96 30.89 -11.13
N ARG A 145 3.38 32.11 -10.79
CA ARG A 145 3.89 32.58 -9.50
C ARG A 145 2.92 32.38 -8.31
N THR A 146 1.87 31.56 -8.45
CA THR A 146 0.77 31.42 -7.49
C THR A 146 0.47 29.96 -7.10
N LEU A 147 1.11 28.95 -7.72
CA LEU A 147 1.05 27.56 -7.23
C LEU A 147 2.03 27.29 -6.07
N SER A 148 2.60 28.36 -5.51
CA SER A 148 3.53 28.40 -4.38
C SER A 148 2.77 28.53 -3.03
N HIS A 149 1.70 27.77 -2.85
CA HIS A 149 1.13 27.55 -1.53
C HIS A 149 1.43 26.11 -1.09
N SER A 150 2.51 25.99 -0.31
CA SER A 150 2.79 24.98 0.70
C SER A 150 1.96 23.68 0.66
N LEU A 151 2.58 22.56 0.26
CA LEU A 151 2.03 21.19 0.32
C LEU A 151 0.76 20.96 -0.52
N PRO A 152 0.85 20.43 -1.76
CA PRO A 152 -0.33 19.96 -2.46
C PRO A 152 -0.87 18.71 -1.73
N LEU A 153 -1.81 18.90 -0.80
CA LEU A 153 -2.43 17.81 -0.03
C LEU A 153 -3.41 16.97 -0.86
N ARG A 154 -3.82 17.46 -2.04
CA ARG A 154 -4.79 16.77 -2.90
C ARG A 154 -4.41 15.32 -3.19
N PRO A 155 -3.18 14.96 -3.62
CA PRO A 155 -2.82 13.57 -3.87
C PRO A 155 -2.90 12.70 -2.60
N PHE A 156 -2.55 13.26 -1.44
CA PHE A 156 -2.71 12.58 -0.15
C PHE A 156 -4.19 12.32 0.17
N PHE A 157 -5.07 13.31 0.04
CA PHE A 157 -6.51 13.09 0.25
C PHE A 157 -7.09 11.98 -0.63
N HIS A 158 -6.70 11.91 -1.90
CA HIS A 158 -7.16 10.83 -2.78
C HIS A 158 -6.54 9.47 -2.41
N ALA A 159 -5.29 9.46 -1.93
CA ALA A 159 -4.67 8.24 -1.42
C ALA A 159 -5.35 7.74 -0.14
N THR A 160 -5.74 8.66 0.76
CA THR A 160 -6.54 8.33 1.94
C THR A 160 -7.93 7.83 1.55
N LEU A 161 -8.58 8.42 0.55
CA LEU A 161 -9.85 7.90 0.04
C LEU A 161 -9.69 6.47 -0.50
N LEU A 162 -8.62 6.19 -1.26
CA LEU A 162 -8.30 4.84 -1.71
C LEU A 162 -8.12 3.87 -0.53
N TYR A 163 -7.36 4.26 0.49
CA TYR A 163 -7.21 3.46 1.71
C TYR A 163 -8.55 3.18 2.40
N LEU A 164 -9.41 4.20 2.57
CA LEU A 164 -10.72 4.02 3.19
C LEU A 164 -11.64 3.13 2.35
N CYS A 165 -11.58 3.22 1.02
CA CYS A 165 -12.25 2.27 0.13
C CYS A 165 -11.74 0.84 0.33
N CYS A 166 -10.43 0.65 0.52
CA CYS A 166 -9.87 -0.66 0.88
C CYS A 166 -10.35 -1.14 2.26
N CYS A 167 -10.46 -0.26 3.26
CA CYS A 167 -11.04 -0.61 4.57
C CYS A 167 -12.49 -1.08 4.43
N LEU A 168 -13.31 -0.35 3.66
CA LEU A 168 -14.70 -0.76 3.39
C LEU A 168 -14.76 -2.12 2.68
N ALA A 169 -13.91 -2.34 1.68
CA ALA A 169 -13.82 -3.64 1.01
C ALA A 169 -13.35 -4.76 1.96
N ALA A 170 -12.39 -4.47 2.84
CA ALA A 170 -11.90 -5.40 3.85
C ALA A 170 -13.00 -5.76 4.86
N GLU A 171 -13.81 -4.80 5.30
CA GLU A 171 -14.99 -5.04 6.14
C GLU A 171 -16.02 -5.91 5.42
N VAL A 172 -16.33 -5.63 4.14
CA VAL A 172 -17.21 -6.48 3.33
C VAL A 172 -16.69 -7.91 3.24
N PHE A 173 -15.39 -8.11 3.01
CA PHE A 173 -14.79 -9.44 3.02
C PHE A 173 -14.89 -10.10 4.39
N ASN A 174 -14.58 -9.37 5.46
CA ASN A 174 -14.64 -9.88 6.82
C ASN A 174 -16.04 -10.39 7.17
N LEU A 175 -17.09 -9.64 6.83
CA LEU A 175 -18.47 -10.01 7.12
C LEU A 175 -19.02 -11.10 6.17
N SER A 176 -18.61 -11.09 4.90
CA SER A 176 -19.15 -12.02 3.90
C SER A 176 -18.49 -13.40 3.92
N LEU A 177 -17.23 -13.47 4.35
CA LEU A 177 -16.41 -14.67 4.30
C LEU A 177 -16.20 -15.34 5.66
N ASP A 178 -16.66 -14.73 6.75
CA ASP A 178 -16.58 -15.27 8.13
C ASP A 178 -17.13 -16.69 8.25
N ARG A 179 -18.17 -17.00 7.44
CA ARG A 179 -18.77 -18.35 7.38
C ARG A 179 -17.83 -19.44 6.87
N PHE A 180 -16.74 -19.09 6.20
CA PHE A 180 -15.80 -20.04 5.62
C PHE A 180 -14.54 -20.24 6.48
N GLY A 181 -14.39 -19.48 7.57
CA GLY A 181 -13.26 -19.56 8.48
C GLY A 181 -12.89 -18.20 9.05
N LEU A 182 -11.90 -18.18 9.94
CA LEU A 182 -11.39 -16.95 10.54
C LEU A 182 -10.79 -16.04 9.47
N ILE A 183 -11.37 -14.85 9.31
CA ILE A 183 -10.90 -13.83 8.38
C ILE A 183 -10.72 -12.50 9.14
N ASN A 184 -9.61 -11.80 8.91
CA ASN A 184 -9.35 -10.52 9.56
C ASN A 184 -8.58 -9.56 8.65
N MET A 185 -9.20 -9.20 7.53
CA MET A 185 -8.64 -8.26 6.57
C MET A 185 -8.46 -6.89 7.22
N PHE A 186 -7.27 -6.32 7.05
CA PHE A 186 -6.83 -5.06 7.66
C PHE A 186 -6.85 -5.07 9.20
N TYR A 187 -7.03 -6.22 9.84
CA TYR A 187 -7.21 -6.33 11.29
C TYR A 187 -8.41 -5.53 11.83
N ILE A 188 -9.44 -5.32 11.00
CA ILE A 188 -10.64 -4.52 11.33
C ILE A 188 -11.92 -5.35 11.36
N ASN A 189 -11.86 -6.68 11.48
CA ASN A 189 -13.07 -7.50 11.60
C ASN A 189 -13.80 -7.16 12.93
N PRO A 190 -15.07 -6.70 12.90
CA PRO A 190 -15.81 -6.35 14.12
C PRO A 190 -16.10 -7.56 15.03
N HIS A 191 -16.15 -8.78 14.48
CA HIS A 191 -16.36 -10.01 15.23
C HIS A 191 -15.10 -10.53 15.94
N LEU A 192 -13.92 -10.01 15.59
CA LEU A 192 -12.65 -10.37 16.21
C LEU A 192 -12.13 -9.19 17.04
N GLN A 193 -11.60 -9.49 18.24
CA GLN A 193 -11.01 -8.44 19.07
C GLN A 193 -9.77 -7.86 18.39
N MET A 194 -9.61 -6.54 18.46
CA MET A 194 -8.46 -5.80 17.94
C MET A 194 -7.15 -6.42 18.44
N GLN A 195 -6.29 -6.86 17.53
CA GLN A 195 -5.04 -7.56 17.88
C GLN A 195 -3.80 -6.69 17.75
N GLN A 196 -3.88 -5.58 17.00
CA GLN A 196 -2.72 -4.74 16.75
C GLN A 196 -2.17 -4.16 18.05
N VAL A 197 -0.84 -4.18 18.16
CA VAL A 197 -0.11 -3.65 19.32
C VAL A 197 -0.54 -2.21 19.60
N VAL A 198 -0.61 -1.83 20.87
CA VAL A 198 -1.20 -0.57 21.38
C VAL A 198 -2.73 -0.54 21.33
N PHE A 199 -3.35 -0.92 20.20
CA PHE A 199 -4.81 -0.79 20.05
C PHE A 199 -5.59 -1.89 20.77
N ARG A 200 -5.02 -3.09 20.89
CA ARG A 200 -5.63 -4.20 21.63
C ARG A 200 -5.89 -3.85 23.11
N ASP A 201 -5.02 -3.04 23.70
CA ASP A 201 -5.10 -2.64 25.10
C ASP A 201 -6.20 -1.59 25.35
N LEU A 202 -6.74 -0.99 24.28
CA LEU A 202 -7.89 -0.09 24.34
C LEU A 202 -9.22 -0.84 24.41
N VAL A 203 -9.28 -2.08 23.89
CA VAL A 203 -10.53 -2.87 23.78
C VAL A 203 -11.26 -3.00 25.13
N PRO A 204 -10.60 -3.30 26.27
CA PRO A 204 -11.28 -3.40 27.57
C PRO A 204 -11.84 -2.06 28.08
N ILE A 205 -11.36 -0.92 27.57
CA ILE A 205 -11.70 0.42 28.06
C ILE A 205 -12.85 1.02 27.25
N ILE A 206 -12.77 0.93 25.92
CA ILE A 206 -13.68 1.63 24.99
C ILE A 206 -14.46 0.67 24.08
N GLY A 207 -14.20 -0.63 24.13
CA GLY A 207 -14.80 -1.64 23.26
C GLY A 207 -14.08 -1.79 21.91
N ASN A 208 -14.46 -2.84 21.17
CA ASN A 208 -13.77 -3.27 19.95
C ASN A 208 -13.94 -2.28 18.79
N LEU A 209 -15.19 -1.89 18.49
CA LEU A 209 -15.48 -1.00 17.35
C LEU A 209 -14.78 0.37 17.51
N PRO A 210 -14.83 1.04 18.67
CA PRO A 210 -14.05 2.27 18.87
C PRO A 210 -12.53 2.06 18.73
N ALA A 211 -11.98 0.92 19.20
CA ALA A 211 -10.57 0.61 19.01
C ALA A 211 -10.19 0.46 17.52
N ILE A 212 -11.05 -0.19 16.73
CA ILE A 212 -10.89 -0.30 15.26
C ILE A 212 -10.91 1.08 14.60
N LEU A 213 -11.85 1.96 14.97
CA LEU A 213 -11.93 3.32 14.42
C LEU A 213 -10.68 4.15 14.77
N ILE A 214 -10.18 4.02 16.00
CA ILE A 214 -8.92 4.66 16.43
C ILE A 214 -7.73 4.10 15.65
N TYR A 215 -7.68 2.79 15.40
CA TYR A 215 -6.65 2.18 14.56
C TYR A 215 -6.65 2.72 13.12
N ILE A 216 -7.82 2.84 12.50
CA ILE A 216 -7.96 3.44 11.15
C ILE A 216 -7.51 4.90 11.17
N ALA A 217 -7.93 5.68 12.17
CA ALA A 217 -7.53 7.08 12.31
C ALA A 217 -6.01 7.24 12.52
N ALA A 218 -5.41 6.40 13.37
CA ALA A 218 -3.97 6.37 13.61
C ALA A 218 -3.20 5.97 12.35
N THR A 219 -3.72 5.03 11.56
CA THR A 219 -3.14 4.64 10.26
C THR A 219 -3.15 5.82 9.28
N CYS A 220 -4.26 6.57 9.19
CA CYS A 220 -4.34 7.79 8.39
C CYS A 220 -3.35 8.86 8.88
N LEU A 221 -3.21 9.04 10.20
CA LEU A 221 -2.26 9.99 10.78
C LEU A 221 -0.81 9.59 10.45
N GLY A 222 -0.44 8.32 10.63
CA GLY A 222 0.89 7.81 10.29
C GLY A 222 1.21 8.00 8.80
N ALA A 223 0.27 7.68 7.93
CA ALA A 223 0.38 7.89 6.49
C ALA A 223 0.58 9.39 6.16
N PHE A 224 -0.13 10.27 6.85
CA PHE A 224 0.03 11.72 6.69
C PHE A 224 1.44 12.18 7.08
N LEU A 225 1.99 11.68 8.20
CA LEU A 225 3.36 12.01 8.62
C LEU A 225 4.39 11.57 7.58
N PHE A 226 4.29 10.37 7.02
CA PHE A 226 5.15 9.92 5.92
C PHE A 226 5.05 10.84 4.69
N PHE A 227 3.83 11.27 4.34
CA PHE A 227 3.62 12.22 3.25
C PHE A 227 4.28 13.58 3.55
N LEU A 228 4.19 14.09 4.77
CA LEU A 228 4.86 15.33 5.18
C LEU A 228 6.38 15.22 5.09
N ILE A 229 6.96 14.10 5.58
CA ILE A 229 8.39 13.82 5.51
C ILE A 229 8.87 13.85 4.05
N TRP A 230 8.17 13.17 3.14
CA TRP A 230 8.57 13.17 1.73
C TRP A 230 8.46 14.55 1.08
N ASN A 231 7.44 15.33 1.42
CA ASN A 231 7.33 16.71 0.95
C ASN A 231 8.47 17.61 1.48
N LEU A 232 8.92 17.38 2.71
CA LEU A 232 10.09 18.07 3.27
C LEU A 232 11.35 17.70 2.49
N ILE A 233 11.59 16.41 2.27
CA ILE A 233 12.76 15.94 1.51
C ILE A 233 12.75 16.50 0.08
N PHE A 234 11.58 16.53 -0.60
CA PHE A 234 11.45 17.14 -1.92
C PHE A 234 11.90 18.60 -1.93
N ARG A 235 11.47 19.39 -0.94
CA ARG A 235 11.87 20.80 -0.82
C ARG A 235 13.39 20.92 -0.65
N LEU A 236 14.00 20.08 0.18
CA LEU A 236 15.45 20.10 0.41
C LEU A 236 16.26 19.68 -0.82
N MET A 237 15.77 18.74 -1.61
CA MET A 237 16.49 18.20 -2.77
C MET A 237 16.37 19.08 -4.04
N PHE A 238 15.21 19.71 -4.26
CA PHE A 238 14.88 20.35 -5.55
C PHE A 238 14.63 21.86 -5.48
N ARG A 239 14.48 22.46 -4.29
CA ARG A 239 14.52 23.92 -4.11
C ARG A 239 15.89 24.34 -3.54
N LYS A 240 16.91 24.36 -4.40
CA LYS A 240 18.08 25.22 -4.21
C LYS A 240 17.84 26.53 -4.95
#